data_AF-A0A1Y4UD36-F1
#
_entry.id   AF-A0A1Y4UD36-F1
#
_cell.length_a   1.000
_cell.length_b   1.000
_cell.length_c   1.000
_cell.angle_alpha   90.00
_cell.angle_beta   90.00
_cell.angle_gamma   90.00
#
_symmetry.space_group_name_H-M   'P 1'
#
loop_
_entity.id
_entity.type
_entity.pdbx_description
1 polymer ?
#
loop_
_entity_poly.entity_id
_entity_poly.type
_entity_poly.pdbx_seq_one_letter_code
_entity_poly.pdbx_strand_id
1 'polypeptide(L)'
;MKRILFLLAALWITVPSFATIQMSERLIVGRDTLSMFAYPLEYADSTMRMRLDARLEEADVPISTACWRGYVGCWRLEEGQLWLERVYTCTDKPLFTAEELFPEWAEGGRVRASWFSGEICYGRGEVICYERRAIFEEEWTASVEAGKIGPARHFRNRAYKRGVDLQENQRRLSEAFDQLGPTDSLPPFLAFSVHFAADSTGYPVRILRSTLFLSGDTILTDPSDPLVQRARRAFMESTRWNACRIHEAWQVFCYALPLRRNGAPWKSRENTR
;
A
#
# COMPACT_ATOMS: atom_id res chain seq x y z
N MET A 1 -38.47 -7.18 9.79
CA MET A 1 -37.29 -7.19 10.70
C MET A 1 -36.31 -8.33 10.42
N LYS A 2 -36.74 -9.60 10.25
CA LYS A 2 -35.83 -10.73 9.92
C LYS A 2 -35.11 -10.66 8.56
N ARG A 3 -35.66 -9.94 7.57
CA ARG A 3 -35.03 -9.76 6.25
C ARG A 3 -33.96 -8.66 6.21
N ILE A 4 -34.00 -7.70 7.14
CA ILE A 4 -33.00 -6.62 7.26
C ILE A 4 -31.73 -7.14 7.96
N LEU A 5 -31.86 -8.10 8.88
CA LEU A 5 -30.72 -8.74 9.54
C LEU A 5 -29.85 -9.58 8.59
N PHE A 6 -30.43 -10.16 7.54
CA PHE A 6 -29.68 -10.94 6.53
C PHE A 6 -28.83 -10.06 5.61
N LEU A 7 -29.20 -8.80 5.39
CA LEU A 7 -28.42 -7.85 4.58
C LEU A 7 -27.19 -7.32 5.32
N LEU A 8 -27.24 -7.20 6.66
CA LEU A 8 -26.09 -6.81 7.48
C LEU A 8 -25.07 -7.95 7.66
N ALA A 9 -25.51 -9.21 7.63
CA ALA A 9 -24.62 -10.38 7.70
C ALA A 9 -23.82 -10.60 6.40
N ALA A 10 -24.33 -10.15 5.25
CA ALA A 10 -23.62 -10.20 3.97
C ALA A 10 -22.46 -9.20 3.87
N LEU A 11 -22.44 -8.16 4.72
CA LEU A 11 -21.35 -7.17 4.79
C LEU A 11 -20.09 -7.69 5.49
N TRP A 12 -20.13 -8.90 6.06
CA TRP A 12 -18.98 -9.56 6.70
C TRP A 12 -18.18 -10.45 5.76
N ILE A 13 -18.54 -10.49 4.47
CA ILE A 13 -17.60 -10.94 3.44
C ILE A 13 -16.65 -9.77 3.22
N THR A 14 -15.57 -9.74 4.00
CA THR A 14 -14.39 -8.92 3.68
C THR A 14 -13.77 -9.46 2.40
N VAL A 15 -14.40 -9.16 1.26
CA VAL A 15 -13.67 -9.12 0.00
C VAL A 15 -12.54 -8.13 0.25
N PRO A 16 -11.26 -8.49 0.03
CA PRO A 16 -10.20 -7.52 0.12
C PRO A 16 -10.56 -6.38 -0.83
N SER A 17 -10.89 -5.22 -0.28
CA SER A 17 -10.98 -4.00 -1.08
C SER A 17 -9.54 -3.68 -1.45
N PHE A 18 -9.12 -4.18 -2.61
CA PHE A 18 -7.88 -3.72 -3.22
C PHE A 18 -8.17 -2.30 -3.68
N ALA A 19 -7.72 -1.32 -2.91
CA ALA A 19 -7.65 0.03 -3.41
C ALA A 19 -6.80 -0.01 -4.69
N THR A 20 -7.38 0.37 -5.82
CA THR A 20 -6.63 0.46 -7.08
C THR A 20 -5.53 1.50 -6.87
N ILE A 21 -4.27 1.10 -7.06
CA ILE A 21 -3.15 2.01 -6.89
C ILE A 21 -3.22 3.11 -7.94
N GLN A 22 -3.03 4.35 -7.47
CA GLN A 22 -2.98 5.51 -8.33
C GLN A 22 -1.76 5.45 -9.25
N MET A 23 -1.97 5.77 -10.53
CA MET A 23 -0.91 5.89 -11.52
C MET A 23 0.11 6.95 -11.08
N SER A 24 1.38 6.57 -11.14
CA SER A 24 2.51 7.47 -10.88
C SER A 24 2.62 8.54 -11.97
N GLU A 25 3.17 9.68 -11.62
CA GLU A 25 3.70 10.64 -12.58
C GLU A 25 4.94 10.06 -13.29
N ARG A 26 5.32 10.65 -14.42
CA ARG A 26 6.58 10.33 -15.11
C ARG A 26 7.62 11.37 -14.73
N LEU A 27 8.81 10.92 -14.34
CA LEU A 27 9.93 11.81 -14.04
C LEU A 27 11.14 11.44 -14.87
N ILE A 28 11.58 12.36 -15.71
CA ILE A 28 12.77 12.21 -16.54
C ILE A 28 13.97 12.67 -15.72
N VAL A 29 14.96 11.78 -15.56
CA VAL A 29 16.23 12.07 -14.90
C VAL A 29 17.35 11.71 -15.88
N GLY A 30 18.03 12.72 -16.42
CA GLY A 30 18.97 12.52 -17.52
C GLY A 30 18.27 11.94 -18.76
N ARG A 31 18.57 10.68 -19.09
CA ARG A 31 17.97 9.94 -20.23
C ARG A 31 16.92 8.91 -19.82
N ASP A 32 16.73 8.70 -18.52
CA ASP A 32 15.80 7.70 -18.00
C ASP A 32 14.47 8.34 -17.64
N THR A 33 13.37 7.60 -17.83
CA THR A 33 12.03 7.97 -17.35
C THR A 33 11.63 7.04 -16.23
N LEU A 34 11.39 7.60 -15.05
CA LEU A 34 11.08 6.91 -13.81
C LEU A 34 9.63 7.16 -13.39
N SER A 35 9.09 6.28 -12.55
CA SER A 35 7.81 6.50 -11.89
C SER A 35 8.01 7.43 -10.70
N MET A 36 7.30 8.56 -10.65
CA MET A 36 7.31 9.50 -9.53
C MET A 36 5.98 9.46 -8.77
N PHE A 37 6.08 9.36 -7.45
CA PHE A 37 4.97 9.27 -6.50
C PHE A 37 4.82 10.56 -5.71
N ALA A 38 4.50 11.60 -6.46
CA ALA A 38 4.05 12.89 -5.98
C ALA A 38 3.12 13.46 -7.06
N TYR A 39 2.21 14.36 -6.69
CA TYR A 39 1.23 14.92 -7.62
C TYR A 39 1.28 16.46 -7.59
N PRO A 40 2.35 17.11 -8.08
CA PRO A 40 2.53 18.56 -7.91
C PRO A 40 1.38 19.41 -8.47
N LEU A 41 0.68 18.94 -9.51
CA LEU A 41 -0.48 19.62 -10.09
C LEU A 41 -1.70 19.65 -9.16
N GLU A 42 -1.79 18.76 -8.16
CA GLU A 42 -2.86 18.83 -7.15
C GLU A 42 -2.69 20.02 -6.18
N TYR A 43 -1.50 20.61 -6.12
CA TYR A 43 -1.16 21.77 -5.30
C TYR A 43 -1.15 23.09 -6.09
N ALA A 44 -1.49 23.05 -7.39
CA ALA A 44 -1.61 24.26 -8.20
C ALA A 44 -2.85 25.08 -7.77
N ASP A 45 -2.88 26.36 -8.13
CA ASP A 45 -3.99 27.25 -7.78
C ASP A 45 -5.32 26.86 -8.46
N SER A 46 -6.41 27.50 -8.03
CA SER A 46 -7.75 27.24 -8.56
C SER A 46 -7.90 27.58 -10.04
N THR A 47 -7.22 28.61 -10.53
CA THR A 47 -7.30 29.03 -11.94
C THR A 47 -6.69 27.95 -12.84
N MET A 48 -5.56 27.41 -12.42
CA MET A 48 -4.88 26.28 -13.05
C MET A 48 -5.75 25.03 -13.01
N ARG A 49 -6.36 24.75 -11.86
CA ARG A 49 -7.25 23.61 -11.71
C ARG A 49 -8.46 23.69 -12.65
N MET A 50 -9.07 24.87 -12.79
CA MET A 50 -10.18 25.09 -13.72
C MET A 50 -9.78 24.82 -15.17
N ARG A 51 -8.60 25.27 -15.61
CA ARG A 51 -8.10 24.99 -16.97
C ARG A 51 -7.89 23.50 -17.21
N LEU A 52 -7.31 22.82 -16.23
CA LEU A 52 -7.08 21.37 -16.27
C LEU A 52 -8.40 20.59 -16.36
N ASP A 53 -9.36 20.91 -15.49
CA ASP A 53 -10.66 20.24 -15.44
C ASP A 53 -11.47 20.45 -16.74
N ALA A 54 -11.51 21.68 -17.28
CA ALA A 54 -12.22 21.98 -18.52
C ALA A 54 -11.71 21.15 -19.71
N ARG A 55 -10.40 20.91 -19.78
CA ARG A 55 -9.79 20.15 -20.88
C ARG A 55 -9.86 18.65 -20.69
N LEU A 56 -9.86 18.18 -19.45
CA LEU A 56 -10.19 16.79 -19.16
C LEU A 56 -11.61 16.45 -19.61
N GLU A 57 -12.54 17.39 -19.41
CA GLU A 57 -13.92 17.29 -19.89
C GLU A 57 -13.98 17.31 -21.43
N GLU A 58 -13.29 18.26 -22.09
CA GLU A 58 -13.21 18.31 -23.56
C GLU A 58 -12.58 17.04 -24.18
N ALA A 59 -11.58 16.47 -23.51
CA ALA A 59 -10.88 15.27 -23.98
C ALA A 59 -11.67 13.97 -23.76
N ASP A 60 -12.85 14.04 -23.11
CA ASP A 60 -13.70 12.89 -22.77
C ASP A 60 -12.89 11.72 -22.17
N VAL A 61 -12.03 12.06 -21.20
CA VAL A 61 -11.12 11.07 -20.61
C VAL A 61 -11.94 10.06 -19.79
N PRO A 62 -11.83 8.75 -20.06
CA PRO A 62 -12.56 7.74 -19.30
C PRO A 62 -12.21 7.78 -17.82
N ILE A 63 -13.23 7.68 -16.97
CA ILE A 63 -13.05 7.54 -15.52
C ILE A 63 -12.30 6.22 -15.24
N SER A 64 -11.15 6.32 -14.59
CA SER A 64 -10.33 5.17 -14.20
C SER A 64 -10.09 5.17 -12.70
N THR A 65 -10.39 4.06 -12.03
CA THR A 65 -10.07 3.90 -10.60
C THR A 65 -8.57 3.86 -10.34
N ALA A 66 -7.77 3.52 -11.36
CA ALA A 66 -6.31 3.56 -11.31
C ALA A 66 -5.74 4.96 -11.54
N CYS A 67 -6.53 5.91 -12.05
CA CYS A 67 -6.10 7.24 -12.42
C CYS A 67 -7.24 8.24 -12.23
N TRP A 68 -7.69 8.39 -10.97
CA TRP A 68 -8.86 9.22 -10.65
C TRP A 68 -8.66 10.71 -10.96
N ARG A 69 -7.39 11.13 -11.16
CA ARG A 69 -7.01 12.48 -11.60
C ARG A 69 -7.37 12.75 -13.05
N GLY A 70 -7.53 11.72 -13.90
CA GLY A 70 -7.76 11.88 -15.34
C GLY A 70 -6.49 12.20 -16.16
N TYR A 71 -5.37 12.48 -15.50
CA TYR A 71 -4.11 12.81 -16.16
C TYR A 71 -2.88 12.19 -15.48
N VAL A 72 -1.77 12.20 -16.23
CA VAL A 72 -0.42 11.90 -15.79
C VAL A 72 0.50 13.02 -16.27
N GLY A 73 1.16 13.71 -15.36
CA GLY A 73 2.19 14.69 -15.69
C GLY A 73 3.53 14.02 -16.01
N CYS A 74 4.24 14.64 -16.94
CA CYS A 74 5.58 14.30 -17.35
C CYS A 74 6.51 15.43 -16.93
N TRP A 75 7.38 15.10 -15.99
CA TRP A 75 8.28 16.01 -15.31
C TRP A 75 9.71 15.72 -15.70
N ARG A 76 10.59 16.70 -15.56
CA ARG A 76 12.04 16.54 -15.68
C ARG A 76 12.72 17.08 -14.44
N LEU A 77 13.70 16.33 -13.94
CA LEU A 77 14.70 16.81 -13.01
C LEU A 77 15.90 17.32 -13.79
N GLU A 78 16.12 18.63 -13.79
CA GLU A 78 17.22 19.27 -14.51
C GLU A 78 17.74 20.46 -13.70
N GLU A 79 19.06 20.53 -13.54
CA GLU A 79 19.75 21.62 -12.80
C GLU A 79 19.21 21.85 -11.37
N GLY A 80 18.81 20.77 -10.69
CA GLY A 80 18.28 20.85 -9.32
C GLY A 80 16.85 21.39 -9.23
N GLN A 81 16.14 21.46 -10.35
CA GLN A 81 14.77 21.97 -10.44
C GLN A 81 13.84 20.90 -11.02
N LEU A 82 12.61 20.86 -10.50
CA LEU A 82 11.51 20.09 -11.05
C LEU A 82 10.76 20.91 -12.10
N TRP A 83 10.72 20.39 -13.32
CA TRP A 83 10.09 21.02 -14.48
C TRP A 83 8.91 20.20 -14.97
N LEU A 84 7.78 20.83 -15.24
CA LEU A 84 6.71 20.22 -16.02
C LEU A 84 7.06 20.34 -17.51
N GLU A 85 7.04 19.23 -18.24
CA GLU A 85 7.20 19.23 -19.70
C GLU A 85 5.85 19.11 -20.40
N ARG A 86 5.02 18.16 -19.95
CA ARG A 86 3.76 17.84 -20.60
C ARG A 86 2.80 17.14 -19.65
N VAL A 87 1.51 17.20 -19.96
CA VAL A 87 0.46 16.43 -19.31
C VAL A 87 -0.19 15.52 -20.34
N TYR A 88 -0.42 14.27 -19.96
CA TYR A 88 -1.06 13.25 -20.77
C TYR A 88 -2.36 12.80 -20.10
N THR A 89 -3.29 12.26 -20.87
CA THR A 89 -4.40 11.47 -20.32
C THR A 89 -3.87 10.19 -19.66
N CYS A 90 -4.69 9.54 -18.84
CA CYS A 90 -4.34 8.22 -18.28
C CYS A 90 -4.15 7.13 -19.36
N THR A 91 -4.59 7.37 -20.59
CA THR A 91 -4.43 6.48 -21.76
C THR A 91 -3.26 6.88 -22.66
N ASP A 92 -2.36 7.72 -22.15
CA ASP A 92 -1.14 8.17 -22.83
C ASP A 92 -1.36 9.03 -24.08
N LYS A 93 -2.51 9.71 -24.17
CA LYS A 93 -2.74 10.73 -25.19
C LYS A 93 -2.23 12.09 -24.69
N PRO A 94 -1.50 12.87 -25.50
CA PRO A 94 -1.14 14.23 -25.12
C PRO A 94 -2.40 15.04 -24.77
N LEU A 95 -2.38 15.71 -23.61
CA LEU A 95 -3.48 16.55 -23.14
C LEU A 95 -3.09 18.04 -23.17
N PHE A 96 -1.89 18.37 -22.64
CA PHE A 96 -1.36 19.73 -22.62
C PHE A 96 0.15 19.77 -22.72
N THR A 97 0.68 20.81 -23.34
CA THR A 97 2.02 21.32 -23.03
C THR A 97 2.05 22.04 -21.69
N ALA A 98 3.22 22.13 -21.05
CA ALA A 98 3.35 22.88 -19.80
C ALA A 98 2.95 24.36 -19.99
N GLU A 99 3.30 24.95 -21.14
CA GLU A 99 3.01 26.34 -21.49
C GLU A 99 1.52 26.64 -21.65
N GLU A 100 0.73 25.75 -22.24
CA GLU A 100 -0.73 25.93 -22.32
C GLU A 100 -1.38 25.96 -20.93
N LEU A 101 -0.80 25.20 -20.00
CA LEU A 101 -1.29 25.12 -18.63
C LEU A 101 -0.86 26.39 -17.87
N PHE A 102 0.44 26.69 -17.85
CA PHE A 102 1.04 27.85 -17.15
C PHE A 102 1.72 28.83 -18.12
N PRO A 103 0.95 29.60 -18.91
CA PRO A 103 1.51 30.45 -19.98
C PRO A 103 2.42 31.55 -19.43
N GLU A 104 2.12 32.09 -18.25
CA GLU A 104 2.90 33.16 -17.63
C GLU A 104 4.25 32.69 -17.07
N TRP A 105 4.41 31.38 -16.84
CA TRP A 105 5.59 30.79 -16.19
C TRP A 105 6.39 29.89 -17.14
N ALA A 106 6.06 29.93 -18.44
CA ALA A 106 6.71 29.11 -19.44
C ALA A 106 8.11 29.64 -19.77
N GLU A 107 9.10 28.76 -19.69
CA GLU A 107 10.48 28.99 -20.08
C GLU A 107 10.88 27.90 -21.09
N GLY A 108 10.95 28.25 -22.38
CA GLY A 108 11.32 27.30 -23.44
C GLY A 108 10.36 26.11 -23.58
N GLY A 109 9.06 26.34 -23.41
CA GLY A 109 8.00 25.32 -23.52
C GLY A 109 7.84 24.41 -22.28
N ARG A 110 8.55 24.72 -21.19
CA ARG A 110 8.49 23.99 -19.91
C ARG A 110 8.22 24.97 -18.77
N VAL A 111 7.79 24.47 -17.63
CA VAL A 111 7.41 25.31 -16.48
C VAL A 111 8.06 24.79 -15.21
N ARG A 112 8.70 25.65 -14.43
CA ARG A 112 9.21 25.28 -13.10
C ARG A 112 8.05 25.01 -12.16
N ALA A 113 8.11 23.92 -11.39
CA ALA A 113 7.13 23.59 -10.36
C ALA A 113 7.22 24.49 -9.11
N SER A 114 7.32 25.82 -9.28
CA SER A 114 7.60 26.80 -8.21
C SER A 114 6.53 26.82 -7.11
N TRP A 115 5.31 26.40 -7.42
CA TRP A 115 4.20 26.28 -6.47
C TRP A 115 4.31 25.04 -5.56
N PHE A 116 5.11 24.04 -5.92
CA PHE A 116 5.14 22.77 -5.21
C PHE A 116 6.26 22.72 -4.18
N SER A 117 5.89 22.36 -2.96
CA SER A 117 6.82 21.96 -1.89
C SER A 117 6.30 20.69 -1.22
N GLY A 118 7.18 19.74 -0.95
CA GLY A 118 6.82 18.43 -0.42
C GLY A 118 7.90 17.39 -0.66
N GLU A 119 7.59 16.12 -0.44
CA GLU A 119 8.49 15.01 -0.74
C GLU A 119 8.15 14.40 -2.09
N ILE A 120 9.18 14.08 -2.88
CA ILE A 120 9.04 13.20 -4.04
C ILE A 120 9.72 11.87 -3.74
N CYS A 121 9.05 10.78 -4.11
CA CYS A 121 9.66 9.46 -4.22
C CYS A 121 9.60 9.03 -5.68
N TYR A 122 10.70 8.56 -6.24
CA TYR A 122 10.71 8.06 -7.61
C TYR A 122 11.55 6.80 -7.75
N GLY A 123 11.20 5.93 -8.68
CA GLY A 123 11.80 4.61 -8.77
C GLY A 123 11.75 3.98 -10.15
N ARG A 124 12.53 2.91 -10.31
CA ARG A 124 12.64 2.11 -11.53
C ARG A 124 12.96 0.65 -11.25
N GLY A 125 12.81 -0.17 -12.28
CA GLY A 125 13.10 -1.59 -12.23
C GLY A 125 11.85 -2.41 -11.91
N GLU A 126 12.05 -3.60 -11.35
CA GLU A 126 10.95 -4.48 -10.97
C GLU A 126 10.15 -3.92 -9.78
N VAL A 127 8.82 -4.09 -9.83
CA VAL A 127 7.95 -3.81 -8.68
C VAL A 127 8.06 -4.97 -7.70
N ILE A 128 8.56 -4.69 -6.49
CA ILE A 128 8.80 -5.73 -5.49
C ILE A 128 7.59 -6.00 -4.60
N CYS A 129 6.75 -5.00 -4.36
CA CYS A 129 5.50 -5.11 -3.62
C CYS A 129 4.58 -3.89 -3.85
N TYR A 130 3.34 -4.04 -3.42
CA TYR A 130 2.30 -3.03 -3.52
C TYR A 130 1.82 -2.66 -2.10
N GLU A 131 1.84 -1.37 -1.77
CA GLU A 131 1.21 -0.81 -0.57
C GLU A 131 0.22 0.30 -0.98
N ARG A 132 0.49 1.54 -0.58
CA ARG A 132 -0.22 2.74 -1.08
C ARG A 132 0.20 3.10 -2.50
N ARG A 133 1.30 2.54 -2.96
CA ARG A 133 1.91 2.71 -4.28
C ARG A 133 2.67 1.46 -4.67
N ALA A 134 3.06 1.36 -5.94
CA ALA A 134 4.08 0.40 -6.35
C ALA A 134 5.43 0.77 -5.70
N ILE A 135 6.11 -0.22 -5.15
CA ILE A 135 7.46 -0.08 -4.59
C ILE A 135 8.45 -0.74 -5.56
N PHE A 136 9.43 0.02 -6.03
CA PHE A 136 10.44 -0.45 -6.98
C PHE A 136 11.69 -0.95 -6.28
N GLU A 137 12.48 -1.79 -6.95
CA GLU A 137 13.78 -2.26 -6.45
C GLU A 137 14.79 -1.14 -6.21
N GLU A 138 14.76 -0.09 -7.04
CA GLU A 138 15.63 1.08 -6.94
C GLU A 138 14.75 2.32 -6.80
N GLU A 139 14.88 3.03 -5.67
CA GLU A 139 14.10 4.23 -5.36
C GLU A 139 14.97 5.36 -4.83
N TRP A 140 14.49 6.58 -5.02
CA TRP A 140 15.06 7.79 -4.46
C TRP A 140 13.96 8.58 -3.77
N THR A 141 14.33 9.24 -2.67
CA THR A 141 13.47 10.25 -2.02
C THR A 141 14.20 11.57 -1.95
N ALA A 142 13.50 12.67 -2.21
CA ALA A 142 14.05 14.01 -2.08
C ALA A 142 12.97 14.99 -1.62
N SER A 143 13.37 15.94 -0.80
CA SER A 143 12.55 17.11 -0.47
C SER A 143 12.52 18.09 -1.64
N VAL A 144 11.40 18.76 -1.81
CA VAL A 144 11.18 19.80 -2.80
C VAL A 144 10.74 21.07 -2.09
N GLU A 145 11.39 22.18 -2.40
CA GLU A 145 11.07 23.50 -1.87
C GLU A 145 10.90 24.47 -3.04
N ALA A 146 9.66 24.93 -3.27
CA ALA A 146 9.28 25.76 -4.42
C ALA A 146 9.86 25.23 -5.74
N GLY A 147 9.68 23.92 -5.96
CA GLY A 147 10.18 23.19 -7.13
C GLY A 147 11.69 22.88 -7.14
N LYS A 148 12.49 23.44 -6.21
CA LYS A 148 13.91 23.12 -6.07
C LYS A 148 14.08 21.80 -5.34
N ILE A 149 14.95 20.95 -5.84
CA ILE A 149 15.15 19.59 -5.35
C ILE A 149 16.36 19.55 -4.42
N GLY A 150 16.14 19.07 -3.21
CA GLY A 150 17.19 18.78 -2.24
C GLY A 150 17.99 17.53 -2.58
N PRO A 151 19.00 17.18 -1.77
CA PRO A 151 19.77 15.96 -1.94
C PRO A 151 18.86 14.72 -1.95
N ALA A 152 19.00 13.88 -2.97
CA ALA A 152 18.25 12.65 -3.07
C ALA A 152 18.92 11.53 -2.27
N ARG A 153 18.13 10.84 -1.43
CA ARG A 153 18.56 9.61 -0.76
C ARG A 153 18.18 8.42 -1.62
N HIS A 154 19.15 7.56 -1.88
CA HIS A 154 18.98 6.35 -2.69
C HIS A 154 18.70 5.12 -1.82
N PHE A 155 17.81 4.26 -2.30
CA PHE A 155 17.40 3.01 -1.65
C PHE A 155 17.39 1.86 -2.64
N ARG A 156 17.89 0.71 -2.17
CA ARG A 156 17.73 -0.59 -2.82
C ARG A 156 16.77 -1.45 -2.01
N ASN A 157 15.53 -1.55 -2.49
CA ASN A 157 14.49 -2.35 -1.86
C ASN A 157 14.60 -3.82 -2.30
N ARG A 158 14.16 -4.75 -1.44
CA ARG A 158 14.25 -6.20 -1.72
C ARG A 158 13.01 -6.95 -1.25
N ALA A 159 12.49 -7.84 -2.09
CA ALA A 159 11.48 -8.83 -1.71
C ALA A 159 12.14 -10.20 -1.43
N TYR A 160 11.61 -10.89 -0.42
CA TYR A 160 12.04 -12.22 0.00
C TYR A 160 10.82 -13.15 -0.03
N LYS A 161 10.78 -14.01 -1.06
CA LYS A 161 9.71 -14.99 -1.25
C LYS A 161 9.99 -16.26 -0.43
N ARG A 162 9.83 -16.17 0.89
CA ARG A 162 10.08 -17.26 1.86
C ARG A 162 8.82 -17.72 2.59
N GLY A 163 7.68 -17.07 2.34
CA GLY A 163 6.42 -17.38 2.98
C GLY A 163 5.75 -18.62 2.41
N VAL A 164 4.74 -19.07 3.14
CA VAL A 164 3.73 -20.01 2.67
C VAL A 164 2.43 -19.26 2.39
N ASP A 165 1.47 -19.92 1.75
CA ASP A 165 0.16 -19.31 1.53
C ASP A 165 -0.57 -19.04 2.85
N LEU A 166 -1.61 -18.20 2.77
CA LEU A 166 -2.36 -17.77 3.95
C LEU A 166 -3.05 -18.95 4.67
N GLN A 167 -3.53 -19.96 3.93
CA GLN A 167 -4.24 -21.08 4.54
C GLN A 167 -3.28 -21.98 5.32
N GLU A 168 -2.09 -22.22 4.78
CA GLU A 168 -1.05 -22.95 5.48
C GLU A 168 -0.59 -22.20 6.74
N ASN A 169 -0.45 -20.88 6.69
CA ASN A 169 -0.18 -20.09 7.89
C ASN A 169 -1.30 -20.17 8.93
N GLN A 170 -2.57 -20.13 8.51
CA GLN A 170 -3.71 -20.31 9.41
C GLN A 170 -3.70 -21.68 10.09
N ARG A 171 -3.43 -22.75 9.32
CA ARG A 171 -3.34 -24.12 9.83
C ARG A 171 -2.21 -24.25 10.86
N ARG A 172 -0.99 -23.84 10.50
CA ARG A 172 0.19 -23.88 11.40
C ARG A 172 -0.03 -23.07 12.68
N LEU A 173 -0.63 -21.89 12.57
CA LEU A 173 -0.92 -21.05 13.71
C LEU A 173 -1.94 -21.71 14.64
N SER A 174 -3.04 -22.22 14.09
CA SER A 174 -4.10 -22.87 14.85
C SER A 174 -3.60 -24.12 15.59
N GLU A 175 -2.86 -24.99 14.90
CA GLU A 175 -2.26 -26.19 15.49
C GLU A 175 -1.25 -25.85 16.58
N ALA A 176 -0.33 -24.91 16.32
CA ALA A 176 0.66 -24.48 17.31
C ALA A 176 -0.01 -23.83 18.52
N PHE A 177 -1.05 -23.03 18.31
CA PHE A 177 -1.82 -22.44 19.40
C PHE A 177 -2.39 -23.54 20.30
N ASP A 178 -3.08 -24.53 19.74
CA ASP A 178 -3.66 -25.65 20.50
C ASP A 178 -2.61 -26.48 21.25
N GLN A 179 -1.42 -26.69 20.67
CA GLN A 179 -0.33 -27.44 21.31
C GLN A 179 0.28 -26.74 22.53
N LEU A 180 0.18 -25.40 22.62
CA LEU A 180 0.81 -24.62 23.69
C LEU A 180 0.05 -24.63 25.03
N GLY A 181 -1.05 -25.37 25.17
CA GLY A 181 -1.75 -25.49 26.45
C GLY A 181 -3.13 -26.17 26.37
N PRO A 182 -3.86 -26.26 27.50
CA PRO A 182 -5.17 -26.91 27.54
C PRO A 182 -6.17 -26.26 26.58
N THR A 183 -7.08 -27.08 26.04
CA THR A 183 -8.11 -26.64 25.07
C THR A 183 -9.53 -26.67 25.61
N ASP A 184 -9.78 -27.39 26.71
CA ASP A 184 -11.13 -27.70 27.19
C ASP A 184 -11.91 -26.45 27.64
N SER A 185 -11.20 -25.43 28.11
CA SER A 185 -11.77 -24.16 28.58
C SER A 185 -11.70 -23.04 27.54
N LEU A 186 -11.25 -23.33 26.32
CA LEU A 186 -11.11 -22.30 25.29
C LEU A 186 -12.48 -21.91 24.71
N PRO A 187 -12.68 -20.62 24.38
CA PRO A 187 -13.87 -20.19 23.66
C PRO A 187 -14.06 -20.94 22.34
N PRO A 188 -15.32 -21.18 21.92
CA PRO A 188 -15.60 -21.92 20.68
C PRO A 188 -15.14 -21.16 19.42
N PHE A 189 -15.01 -19.83 19.51
CA PHE A 189 -14.45 -18.99 18.47
C PHE A 189 -13.27 -18.19 19.02
N LEU A 190 -12.15 -18.24 18.30
CA LEU A 190 -10.96 -17.42 18.54
C LEU A 190 -10.38 -16.95 17.20
N ALA A 191 -10.07 -15.67 17.10
CA ALA A 191 -9.31 -15.10 15.99
C ALA A 191 -8.22 -14.15 16.48
N PHE A 192 -7.06 -14.20 15.85
CA PHE A 192 -5.89 -13.42 16.19
C PHE A 192 -5.61 -12.39 15.10
N SER A 193 -5.81 -11.11 15.40
CA SER A 193 -5.35 -10.03 14.55
C SER A 193 -3.95 -9.61 14.97
N VAL A 194 -3.04 -9.46 14.01
CA VAL A 194 -1.63 -9.22 14.28
C VAL A 194 -1.05 -8.23 13.26
N HIS A 195 -0.34 -7.23 13.78
CA HIS A 195 0.53 -6.34 13.02
C HIS A 195 1.97 -6.76 13.28
N PHE A 196 2.70 -7.18 12.26
CA PHE A 196 4.05 -7.73 12.44
C PHE A 196 4.97 -7.42 11.26
N ALA A 197 6.27 -7.60 11.47
CA ALA A 197 7.28 -7.63 10.43
C ALA A 197 7.96 -9.00 10.41
N ALA A 198 8.24 -9.49 9.20
CA ALA A 198 9.06 -10.68 8.96
C ALA A 198 10.39 -10.29 8.33
N ASP A 199 11.41 -11.14 8.51
CA ASP A 199 12.74 -10.92 7.95
C ASP A 199 12.98 -11.69 6.63
N SER A 200 14.22 -11.68 6.15
CA SER A 200 14.63 -12.33 4.91
C SER A 200 14.49 -13.86 4.90
N THR A 201 14.29 -14.48 6.06
CA THR A 201 14.05 -15.93 6.21
C THR A 201 12.56 -16.26 6.20
N GLY A 202 11.70 -15.23 6.24
CA GLY A 202 10.25 -15.33 6.28
C GLY A 202 9.68 -15.54 7.68
N TYR A 203 10.50 -15.61 8.72
CA TYR A 203 10.00 -15.69 10.09
C TYR A 203 9.57 -14.30 10.60
N PRO A 204 8.45 -14.22 11.35
CA PRO A 204 8.15 -13.02 12.12
C PRO A 204 9.29 -12.70 13.08
N VAL A 205 9.76 -11.46 13.07
CA VAL A 205 10.83 -10.98 13.99
C VAL A 205 10.30 -9.97 15.00
N ARG A 206 9.12 -9.38 14.75
CA ARG A 206 8.52 -8.39 15.64
C ARG A 206 7.02 -8.35 15.46
N ILE A 207 6.27 -8.47 16.55
CA ILE A 207 4.84 -8.11 16.61
C ILE A 207 4.73 -6.69 17.18
N LEU A 208 4.18 -5.79 16.39
CA LEU A 208 3.94 -4.39 16.76
C LEU A 208 2.64 -4.24 17.56
N ARG A 209 1.59 -4.95 17.14
CA ARG A 209 0.27 -4.95 17.80
C ARG A 209 -0.38 -6.31 17.61
N SER A 210 -1.14 -6.75 18.60
CA SER A 210 -1.95 -7.96 18.50
C SER A 210 -3.26 -7.78 19.24
N THR A 211 -4.31 -8.42 18.73
CA THR A 211 -5.64 -8.44 19.33
C THR A 211 -6.21 -9.85 19.20
N LEU A 212 -6.73 -10.39 20.28
CA LEU A 212 -7.46 -11.66 20.28
C LEU A 212 -8.97 -11.39 20.38
N PHE A 213 -9.73 -11.96 19.45
CA PHE A 213 -11.18 -11.87 19.40
C PHE A 213 -11.79 -13.19 19.87
N LEU A 214 -12.71 -13.10 20.83
CA LEU A 214 -13.41 -14.22 21.44
C LEU A 214 -14.90 -14.18 21.03
N SER A 215 -15.67 -15.17 21.46
CA SER A 215 -17.14 -15.16 21.33
C SER A 215 -17.77 -14.02 22.15
N GLY A 216 -18.90 -13.47 21.68
CA GLY A 216 -19.67 -12.47 22.42
C GLY A 216 -18.99 -11.12 22.56
N ASP A 217 -18.40 -10.61 21.47
CA ASP A 217 -17.75 -9.28 21.36
C ASP A 217 -16.59 -9.01 22.34
N THR A 218 -16.07 -10.05 22.99
CA THR A 218 -14.92 -9.92 23.89
C THR A 218 -13.62 -9.79 23.09
N ILE A 219 -12.83 -8.78 23.43
CA ILE A 219 -11.57 -8.43 22.75
C ILE A 219 -10.45 -8.30 23.79
N LEU A 220 -9.36 -9.04 23.60
CA LEU A 220 -8.17 -8.96 24.45
C LEU A 220 -7.03 -8.29 23.68
N THR A 221 -6.52 -7.19 24.22
CA THR A 221 -5.41 -6.40 23.64
C THR A 221 -4.19 -6.32 24.54
N ASP A 222 -4.31 -6.67 25.83
CA ASP A 222 -3.19 -6.66 26.77
C ASP A 222 -2.17 -7.74 26.38
N PRO A 223 -0.92 -7.37 26.03
CA PRO A 223 0.12 -8.35 25.70
C PRO A 223 0.53 -9.23 26.89
N SER A 224 0.11 -8.90 28.11
CA SER A 224 0.36 -9.68 29.33
C SER A 224 -0.69 -10.78 29.56
N ASP A 225 -1.82 -10.73 28.85
CA ASP A 225 -2.86 -11.76 28.95
C ASP A 225 -2.32 -13.12 28.48
N PRO A 226 -2.51 -14.22 29.24
CA PRO A 226 -1.97 -15.53 28.91
C PRO A 226 -2.40 -16.08 27.53
N LEU A 227 -3.65 -15.82 27.11
CA LEU A 227 -4.13 -16.27 25.79
C LEU A 227 -3.51 -15.43 24.67
N VAL A 228 -3.33 -14.13 24.90
CA VAL A 228 -2.63 -13.25 23.96
C VAL A 228 -1.16 -13.67 23.83
N GLN A 229 -0.48 -13.97 24.94
CA GLN A 229 0.91 -14.47 24.91
C GLN A 229 1.02 -15.80 24.17
N ARG A 230 0.08 -16.73 24.43
CA ARG A 230 0.01 -18.01 23.73
C ARG A 230 -0.16 -17.83 22.22
N ALA A 231 -1.07 -16.96 21.78
CA ALA A 231 -1.29 -16.67 20.36
C ALA A 231 -0.08 -16.00 19.70
N ARG A 232 0.54 -15.03 20.39
CA ARG A 232 1.78 -14.37 19.92
C ARG A 232 2.91 -15.38 19.76
N ARG A 233 3.10 -16.27 20.73
CA ARG A 233 4.13 -17.31 20.69
C ARG A 233 3.89 -18.28 19.53
N ALA A 234 2.69 -18.84 19.42
CA ALA A 234 2.32 -19.70 18.30
C ALA A 234 2.61 -19.03 16.95
N PHE A 235 2.22 -17.76 16.80
CA PHE A 235 2.45 -16.99 15.59
C PHE A 235 3.93 -16.83 15.24
N MET A 236 4.75 -16.42 16.20
CA MET A 236 6.19 -16.22 16.00
C MET A 236 6.91 -17.51 15.65
N GLU A 237 6.51 -18.64 16.24
CA GLU A 237 7.21 -19.92 16.11
C GLU A 237 6.77 -20.73 14.88
N SER A 238 5.50 -20.62 14.44
CA SER A 238 4.95 -21.54 13.43
C SER A 238 4.69 -20.93 12.06
N THR A 239 4.53 -19.60 11.95
CA THR A 239 4.15 -18.95 10.68
C THR A 239 5.35 -18.54 9.84
N ARG A 240 5.17 -18.50 8.51
CA ARG A 240 6.16 -18.03 7.54
C ARG A 240 5.56 -17.12 6.48
N TRP A 241 6.16 -15.96 6.27
CA TRP A 241 5.64 -14.88 5.44
C TRP A 241 6.64 -14.45 4.38
N ASN A 242 6.13 -13.95 3.26
CA ASN A 242 6.96 -13.15 2.37
C ASN A 242 7.32 -11.86 3.10
N ALA A 243 8.52 -11.35 2.86
CA ALA A 243 9.00 -10.13 3.50
C ALA A 243 9.55 -9.17 2.46
N CYS A 244 9.38 -7.86 2.71
CA CYS A 244 9.99 -6.82 1.91
C CYS A 244 10.83 -5.93 2.81
N ARG A 245 12.05 -5.61 2.37
CA ARG A 245 12.87 -4.55 2.97
C ARG A 245 12.72 -3.31 2.09
N ILE A 246 12.03 -2.30 2.62
CA ILE A 246 11.64 -1.07 1.94
C ILE A 246 12.27 0.09 2.71
N HIS A 247 13.01 0.95 2.02
CA HIS A 247 13.70 2.11 2.60
C HIS A 247 14.45 1.75 3.89
N GLU A 248 15.20 0.64 3.82
CA GLU A 248 15.98 0.02 4.90
C GLU A 248 15.20 -0.64 6.05
N ALA A 249 13.88 -0.49 6.11
CA ALA A 249 13.00 -1.09 7.12
C ALA A 249 12.26 -2.34 6.62
N TRP A 250 11.85 -3.21 7.54
CA TRP A 250 10.97 -4.34 7.21
C TRP A 250 9.53 -3.84 7.06
N GLN A 251 8.88 -4.24 5.96
CA GLN A 251 7.45 -4.01 5.74
C GLN A 251 6.63 -4.60 6.87
N VAL A 252 5.60 -3.86 7.30
CA VAL A 252 4.66 -4.29 8.33
C VAL A 252 3.40 -4.80 7.65
N PHE A 253 2.98 -5.99 8.03
CA PHE A 253 1.76 -6.64 7.56
C PHE A 253 0.69 -6.64 8.65
N CYS A 254 -0.57 -6.66 8.24
CA CYS A 254 -1.71 -6.86 9.11
C CYS A 254 -2.55 -8.04 8.61
N TYR A 255 -2.81 -9.00 9.47
CA TYR A 255 -3.69 -10.13 9.18
C TYR A 255 -4.60 -10.45 10.36
N ALA A 256 -5.84 -10.84 10.06
CA ALA A 256 -6.75 -11.48 10.99
C ALA A 256 -6.80 -12.98 10.68
N LEU A 257 -6.33 -13.80 11.61
CA LEU A 257 -6.15 -15.24 11.43
C LEU A 257 -7.03 -16.01 12.41
N PRO A 258 -7.97 -16.85 11.94
CA PRO A 258 -8.76 -17.69 12.82
C PRO A 258 -7.87 -18.73 13.53
N LEU A 259 -8.06 -18.88 14.84
CA LEU A 259 -7.42 -19.92 15.65
C LEU A 259 -8.37 -21.09 15.89
N ARG A 260 -9.63 -20.80 16.22
CA ARG A 260 -10.65 -21.82 16.51
C ARG A 260 -12.02 -21.42 15.97
N ARG A 261 -12.82 -22.41 15.59
CA ARG A 261 -14.23 -22.26 15.24
C ARG A 261 -15.01 -23.50 15.70
N ASN A 262 -16.20 -23.28 16.26
CA ASN A 262 -17.06 -24.34 16.81
C ASN A 262 -16.33 -25.25 17.81
N GLY A 263 -15.41 -24.69 18.60
CA GLY A 263 -14.68 -25.44 19.62
C GLY A 263 -13.61 -26.38 19.06
N ALA A 264 -13.22 -26.26 17.79
CA ALA A 264 -12.10 -27.00 17.19
C ALA A 264 -11.07 -26.05 16.56
N PRO A 265 -9.81 -26.48 16.40
CA PRO A 265 -8.82 -25.73 15.64
C PRO A 265 -9.33 -25.42 14.22
N TRP A 266 -9.00 -24.23 13.74
CA TRP A 266 -9.40 -23.78 12.41
C TRP A 266 -8.81 -24.68 11.34
N LYS A 267 -9.68 -25.11 10.41
CA LYS A 267 -9.30 -25.76 9.16
C LYS A 267 -9.86 -24.93 8.02
N SER A 268 -9.05 -24.61 7.02
CA SER A 268 -9.60 -24.08 5.78
C SER A 268 -10.53 -25.13 5.17
N ARG A 269 -11.61 -24.69 4.53
CA ARG A 269 -12.39 -25.61 3.70
C ARG A 269 -11.49 -26.00 2.54
N GLU A 270 -11.18 -27.29 2.41
CA GLU A 270 -10.62 -27.79 1.15
C GLU A 270 -11.58 -27.36 0.05
N ASN A 271 -11.08 -26.60 -0.91
CA ASN A 271 -11.78 -26.42 -2.17
C ASN A 271 -11.76 -27.80 -2.84
N THR A 272 -12.73 -28.65 -2.53
CA THR A 272 -13.16 -29.71 -3.45
C THR A 272 -13.56 -29.00 -4.74
N ARG A 273 -12.63 -29.00 -5.70
CA ARG A 273 -12.94 -28.81 -7.11
C ARG A 273 -13.78 -29.97 -7.61
#